data_AF-A0A817GVH8-F1
#
_entry.id   AF-A0A817GVH8-F1
#
_cell.length_a   1.000
_cell.length_b   1.000
_cell.length_c   1.000
_cell.angle_alpha   90.00
_cell.angle_beta   90.00
_cell.angle_gamma   90.00
#
_symmetry.space_group_name_H-M   'P 1'
#
loop_
_entity.id
_entity.type
_entity.pdbx_description
1 polymer ?
#
loop_
_entity_poly.entity_id
_entity_poly.type
_entity_poly.pdbx_seq_one_letter_code
_entity_poly.pdbx_strand_id
1 'polypeptide(L)'
;MILKIANIQTNVNIRSWEQLQKLANKGEKMSFNSLKQHYKKLNNSTEVSRTRRYIAKGGTDFQKYELIKDFVWKRFHLARSKYLPINDKDLKRWSLQKSKEIKLGNFTASDNWIRQFKVCRNISSRKITKVISSNYEIDNDKIMQQGRDFVKHASKKIREF
;
A
#
# COMPACT_ATOMS: atom_id res chain seq x y z
N MET A 1 -8.90 7.00 17.56
CA MET A 1 -7.47 6.97 17.19
C MET A 1 -7.39 6.84 15.66
N ILE A 2 -7.42 7.96 14.94
CA ILE A 2 -7.50 8.02 13.47
C ILE A 2 -6.08 7.83 12.93
N LEU A 3 -5.85 6.74 12.18
CA LEU A 3 -4.55 6.43 11.59
C LEU A 3 -4.13 7.54 10.62
N LYS A 4 -3.10 8.31 11.00
CA LYS A 4 -2.34 9.17 10.10
C LYS A 4 -1.65 8.28 9.06
N ILE A 5 -2.10 8.36 7.82
CA ILE A 5 -1.47 7.67 6.69
C ILE A 5 -0.44 8.60 6.07
N ALA A 6 0.76 8.05 5.89
CA ALA A 6 1.96 8.73 5.46
C ALA A 6 1.75 9.53 4.16
N ASN A 7 2.35 10.71 4.19
CA ASN A 7 2.42 11.71 3.13
C ASN A 7 3.21 11.17 1.93
N ILE A 8 2.51 10.66 0.92
CA ILE A 8 3.10 10.36 -0.39
C ILE A 8 3.06 11.68 -1.17
N GLN A 9 4.24 12.25 -1.43
CA GLN A 9 4.42 13.44 -2.25
C GLN A 9 3.85 13.23 -3.66
N THR A 10 2.63 13.71 -3.89
CA THR A 10 2.08 13.90 -5.23
C THR A 10 2.17 15.37 -5.59
N ASN A 11 3.08 15.67 -6.52
CA ASN A 11 3.07 16.92 -7.28
C ASN A 11 1.73 17.01 -8.05
N VAL A 12 1.19 18.22 -8.19
CA VAL A 12 -0.06 18.63 -8.88
C VAL A 12 -1.30 18.92 -7.98
N ASN A 13 -1.60 20.23 -7.89
CA ASN A 13 -2.93 20.88 -7.95
C ASN A 13 -3.98 20.56 -6.85
N ILE A 14 -4.10 21.45 -5.84
CA ILE A 14 -4.96 21.41 -4.63
C ILE A 14 -5.51 20.03 -4.28
N ARG A 15 -4.79 19.20 -3.50
CA ARG A 15 -5.33 17.87 -3.16
C ARG A 15 -4.71 17.18 -1.95
N SER A 16 -4.21 17.92 -0.95
CA SER A 16 -4.08 17.31 0.37
C SER A 16 -5.47 17.08 0.95
N TRP A 17 -5.77 15.85 1.40
CA TRP A 17 -7.01 15.52 2.11
C TRP A 17 -7.34 16.50 3.24
N GLU A 18 -6.30 16.99 3.91
CA GLU A 18 -6.43 17.95 5.00
C GLU A 18 -6.96 19.30 4.50
N GLN A 19 -6.58 19.72 3.30
CA GLN A 19 -7.11 20.93 2.68
C GLN A 19 -8.58 20.76 2.30
N LEU A 20 -8.97 19.59 1.78
CA LEU A 20 -10.37 19.25 1.48
C LEU A 20 -11.23 19.25 2.75
N GLN A 21 -10.69 18.72 3.85
CA GLN A 21 -11.37 18.66 5.15
C GLN A 21 -11.52 20.06 5.76
N LYS A 22 -10.48 20.88 5.71
CA LYS A 22 -10.53 22.31 6.10
C LYS A 22 -11.55 23.09 5.24
N LEU A 23 -11.60 22.81 3.95
CA LEU A 23 -12.50 23.46 3.00
C LEU A 23 -13.97 23.09 3.23
N ALA A 24 -14.26 21.81 3.48
CA ALA A 24 -15.62 21.38 3.77
C ALA A 24 -16.13 21.93 5.10
N ASN A 25 -15.31 21.90 6.15
CA ASN A 25 -15.68 22.41 7.48
C ASN A 25 -15.92 23.93 7.47
N LYS A 26 -15.11 24.70 6.73
CA LYS A 26 -15.34 26.16 6.56
C LYS A 26 -16.49 26.44 5.61
N GLY A 27 -16.59 25.66 4.53
CA GLY A 27 -17.57 25.86 3.48
C GLY A 27 -18.99 25.54 3.88
N GLU A 28 -19.24 24.69 4.88
CA GLU A 28 -20.58 24.47 5.44
C GLU A 28 -21.24 25.78 5.92
N LYS A 29 -20.43 26.76 6.33
CA LYS A 29 -20.89 28.07 6.82
C LYS A 29 -20.75 29.21 5.82
N MET A 30 -20.14 28.99 4.65
CA MET A 30 -19.71 30.05 3.74
C MET A 30 -20.28 29.89 2.34
N SER A 31 -20.62 31.01 1.71
CA SER A 31 -21.01 31.03 0.30
C SER A 31 -19.84 30.64 -0.61
N PHE A 32 -20.15 30.14 -1.81
CA PHE A 32 -19.13 29.80 -2.81
C PHE A 32 -18.19 30.97 -3.13
N ASN A 33 -18.72 32.18 -3.26
CA ASN A 33 -17.92 33.37 -3.56
C ASN A 33 -16.91 33.65 -2.44
N SER A 34 -17.31 33.51 -1.18
CA SER A 34 -16.40 33.64 -0.04
C SER A 34 -15.33 32.53 -0.05
N LEU A 35 -15.71 31.28 -0.35
CA LEU A 35 -14.75 30.18 -0.50
C LEU A 35 -13.75 30.42 -1.63
N LYS A 36 -14.19 30.93 -2.79
CA LYS A 36 -13.33 31.27 -3.93
C LYS A 36 -12.31 32.35 -3.58
N GLN A 37 -12.66 33.30 -2.69
CA GLN A 37 -11.71 34.30 -2.22
C GLN A 37 -10.57 33.68 -1.39
N HIS A 38 -10.87 32.72 -0.52
CA HIS A 38 -9.85 32.03 0.27
C HIS A 38 -9.10 30.95 -0.51
N TYR A 39 -9.75 30.32 -1.48
CA TYR A 39 -9.22 29.21 -2.26
C TYR A 39 -9.26 29.57 -3.74
N LYS A 40 -8.26 30.34 -4.18
CA LYS A 40 -8.24 30.96 -5.52
C LYS A 40 -8.27 29.97 -6.70
N LYS A 41 -7.81 28.73 -6.54
CA LYS A 41 -7.89 27.70 -7.60
C LYS A 41 -9.20 26.89 -7.57
N LEU A 42 -10.16 27.29 -6.75
CA LEU A 42 -11.47 26.68 -6.71
C LEU A 42 -12.34 27.33 -7.80
N ASN A 43 -12.55 26.58 -8.87
CA ASN A 43 -13.11 27.13 -10.10
C ASN A 43 -14.63 26.95 -10.14
N ASN A 44 -15.15 25.88 -9.53
CA ASN A 44 -16.55 25.49 -9.67
C ASN A 44 -17.17 25.12 -8.31
N SER A 45 -18.38 25.61 -8.05
CA SER A 45 -19.17 25.27 -6.85
C SER A 45 -19.43 23.77 -6.72
N THR A 46 -19.53 23.09 -7.86
CA THR A 46 -19.63 21.63 -7.94
C THR A 46 -18.44 20.91 -7.29
N GLU A 47 -17.24 21.48 -7.31
CA GLU A 47 -16.06 20.89 -6.65
C GLU A 47 -16.20 20.85 -5.13
N VAL A 48 -16.83 21.89 -4.54
CA VAL A 48 -17.15 21.93 -3.11
C VAL A 48 -18.12 20.81 -2.76
N SER A 49 -19.22 20.70 -3.52
CA SER A 49 -20.23 19.65 -3.32
C SER A 49 -19.65 18.24 -3.49
N ARG A 50 -18.80 18.02 -4.51
CA ARG A 50 -18.08 16.76 -4.71
C ARG A 50 -17.16 16.43 -3.53
N THR A 51 -16.45 17.42 -3.02
CA THR A 51 -15.55 17.28 -1.87
C THR A 51 -16.31 16.90 -0.61
N ARG A 52 -17.41 17.58 -0.30
CA ARG A 52 -18.28 17.24 0.83
C ARG A 52 -18.78 15.79 0.74
N ARG A 53 -19.20 15.37 -0.46
CA ARG A 53 -19.61 13.98 -0.71
C ARG A 53 -18.48 12.98 -0.47
N TYR A 54 -17.25 13.28 -0.88
CA TYR A 54 -16.10 12.40 -0.63
C TYR A 54 -15.77 12.30 0.87
N ILE A 55 -15.89 13.38 1.62
CA ILE A 55 -15.71 13.37 3.08
C ILE A 55 -16.79 12.54 3.75
N ALA A 56 -18.06 12.73 3.38
CA ALA A 56 -19.18 11.92 3.88
C ALA A 56 -19.01 10.42 3.57
N LYS A 57 -18.48 10.09 2.39
CA LYS A 57 -18.17 8.71 1.97
C LYS A 57 -16.89 8.15 2.65
N GLY A 58 -16.17 8.96 3.41
CA GLY A 58 -14.93 8.59 4.09
C GLY A 58 -13.75 8.36 3.13
N GLY A 59 -13.75 9.01 1.97
CA GLY A 59 -12.71 8.81 0.97
C GLY A 59 -13.18 8.97 -0.48
N THR A 60 -12.23 9.15 -1.40
CA THR A 60 -12.45 8.82 -2.81
C THR A 60 -12.28 7.31 -2.99
N ASP A 61 -12.91 6.74 -4.01
CA ASP A 61 -12.76 5.30 -4.28
C ASP A 61 -11.30 4.96 -4.62
N PHE A 62 -10.59 5.81 -5.36
CA PHE A 62 -9.16 5.64 -5.64
C PHE A 62 -8.32 5.44 -4.38
N GLN A 63 -8.52 6.26 -3.35
CA GLN A 63 -7.78 6.09 -2.10
C GLN A 63 -8.18 4.83 -1.37
N LYS A 64 -9.45 4.44 -1.42
CA LYS A 64 -9.89 3.15 -0.88
C LYS A 64 -9.20 1.98 -1.60
N TYR A 65 -9.01 2.05 -2.92
CA TYR A 65 -8.21 1.06 -3.66
C TYR A 65 -6.73 1.06 -3.20
N GLU A 66 -6.13 2.23 -2.98
CA GLU A 66 -4.75 2.32 -2.46
C GLU A 66 -4.62 1.70 -1.08
N LEU A 67 -5.58 1.98 -0.18
CA LEU A 67 -5.62 1.38 1.16
C LEU A 67 -5.68 -0.15 1.11
N ILE A 68 -6.44 -0.71 0.18
CA ILE A 68 -6.48 -2.16 -0.02
C ILE A 68 -5.12 -2.67 -0.49
N LYS A 69 -4.51 -2.04 -1.49
CA LYS A 69 -3.19 -2.44 -2.02
C LYS A 69 -2.13 -2.41 -0.91
N ASP A 70 -2.07 -1.35 -0.13
CA ASP A 70 -1.11 -1.22 0.95
C ASP A 70 -1.33 -2.22 2.08
N PHE A 71 -2.59 -2.50 2.42
CA PHE A 71 -2.93 -3.53 3.40
C PHE A 71 -2.46 -4.92 2.95
N VAL A 72 -2.78 -5.29 1.70
CA VAL A 72 -2.37 -6.58 1.12
C VAL A 72 -0.86 -6.68 1.06
N TRP A 73 -0.17 -5.60 0.72
CA TRP A 73 1.29 -5.57 0.68
C TRP A 73 1.94 -5.78 2.05
N LYS A 74 1.41 -5.14 3.10
CA LYS A 74 1.85 -5.37 4.48
C LYS A 74 1.63 -6.81 4.93
N ARG A 75 0.46 -7.38 4.60
CA ARG A 75 0.15 -8.80 4.89
C ARG A 75 1.08 -9.76 4.16
N PHE A 76 1.38 -9.47 2.89
CA PHE A 76 2.32 -10.24 2.10
C PHE A 76 3.71 -10.26 2.76
N HIS A 77 4.26 -9.10 3.11
CA HIS A 77 5.55 -9.04 3.79
C HIS A 77 5.57 -9.78 5.13
N LEU A 78 4.52 -9.64 5.94
CA LEU A 78 4.40 -10.36 7.20
C LEU A 78 4.35 -11.89 7.01
N ALA A 79 3.69 -12.37 5.97
CA ALA A 79 3.67 -13.79 5.65
C ALA A 79 5.02 -14.27 5.14
N ARG A 80 5.71 -13.46 4.31
CA ARG A 80 7.07 -13.74 3.83
C ARG A 80 8.10 -13.77 4.94
N SER A 81 8.00 -12.88 5.93
CA SER A 81 8.91 -12.87 7.09
C SER A 81 8.72 -14.10 7.98
N LYS A 82 7.57 -14.79 7.86
CA LYS A 82 7.27 -16.06 8.54
C LYS A 82 7.49 -17.27 7.63
N TYR A 83 8.16 -17.07 6.49
CA TYR A 83 8.42 -18.10 5.48
C TYR A 83 7.17 -18.84 4.98
N LEU A 84 5.98 -18.23 5.12
CA LEU A 84 4.74 -18.86 4.71
C LEU A 84 4.60 -18.83 3.19
N PRO A 85 4.11 -19.92 2.57
CA PRO A 85 3.73 -19.91 1.17
C PRO A 85 2.50 -19.03 0.97
N ILE A 86 2.51 -18.22 -0.08
CA ILE A 86 1.43 -17.28 -0.39
C ILE A 86 0.93 -17.57 -1.80
N ASN A 87 -0.36 -17.83 -1.92
CA ASN A 87 -1.04 -18.07 -3.18
C ASN A 87 -1.89 -16.86 -3.57
N ASP A 88 -2.28 -16.78 -4.85
CA ASP A 88 -3.18 -15.75 -5.35
C ASP A 88 -4.53 -15.74 -4.59
N LYS A 89 -4.97 -16.90 -4.09
CA LYS A 89 -6.16 -17.01 -3.21
C LYS A 89 -6.01 -16.23 -1.91
N ASP A 90 -4.82 -16.20 -1.33
CA ASP A 90 -4.54 -15.46 -0.08
C ASP A 90 -4.58 -13.95 -0.34
N LEU A 91 -3.97 -13.51 -1.44
CA LEU A 91 -4.01 -12.12 -1.89
C LEU A 91 -5.45 -11.66 -2.13
N LYS A 92 -6.27 -12.49 -2.80
CA LYS A 92 -7.71 -12.23 -3.00
C LYS A 92 -8.46 -12.16 -1.68
N ARG A 93 -8.20 -13.09 -0.76
CA ARG A 93 -8.84 -13.13 0.56
C ARG A 93 -8.55 -11.86 1.35
N TRP A 94 -7.28 -11.44 1.42
CA TRP A 94 -6.88 -10.22 2.15
C TRP A 94 -7.48 -8.96 1.54
N SER A 95 -7.53 -8.86 0.21
CA SER A 95 -8.08 -7.68 -0.47
C SER A 95 -9.59 -7.57 -0.27
N LEU A 96 -10.33 -8.68 -0.39
CA LEU A 96 -11.77 -8.73 -0.12
C LEU A 96 -12.10 -8.44 1.35
N GLN A 97 -11.30 -8.97 2.28
CA GLN A 97 -11.47 -8.67 3.71
C GLN A 97 -11.35 -7.16 3.95
N LYS A 98 -10.32 -6.52 3.39
CA LYS A 98 -10.12 -5.08 3.58
C LYS A 98 -11.18 -4.24 2.88
N SER A 99 -11.63 -4.64 1.68
CA SER A 99 -12.72 -3.98 0.96
C SER A 99 -14.02 -3.97 1.78
N LYS A 100 -14.37 -5.10 2.42
CA LYS A 100 -15.53 -5.19 3.31
C LYS A 100 -15.40 -4.26 4.51
N GLU A 101 -14.22 -4.22 5.13
CA GLU A 101 -13.92 -3.34 6.27
C GLU A 101 -14.12 -1.85 5.91
N ILE A 102 -13.64 -1.41 4.75
CA ILE A 102 -13.74 -0.01 4.30
C ILE A 102 -15.03 0.32 3.53
N LYS A 103 -15.98 -0.64 3.49
CA LYS A 103 -17.28 -0.52 2.81
C LYS A 103 -17.15 -0.10 1.33
N LEU A 104 -16.17 -0.65 0.61
CA LEU A 104 -16.02 -0.44 -0.83
C LEU A 104 -16.77 -1.56 -1.58
N GLY A 105 -18.06 -1.33 -1.86
CA GLY A 105 -18.97 -2.36 -2.38
C GLY A 105 -18.64 -2.88 -3.79
N ASN A 106 -18.03 -2.04 -4.64
CA ASN A 106 -17.76 -2.40 -6.04
C ASN A 106 -16.36 -3.00 -6.25
N PHE A 107 -15.63 -3.31 -5.18
CA PHE A 107 -14.29 -3.87 -5.29
C PHE A 107 -14.36 -5.38 -5.56
N THR A 108 -13.75 -5.80 -6.66
CA THR A 108 -13.60 -7.21 -6.99
C THR A 108 -12.12 -7.57 -7.04
N ALA A 109 -11.73 -8.60 -6.30
CA ALA A 109 -10.39 -9.18 -6.36
C ALA A 109 -10.23 -10.08 -7.59
N SER A 110 -10.43 -9.51 -8.78
CA SER A 110 -10.35 -10.22 -10.05
C SER A 110 -8.93 -10.71 -10.33
N ASP A 111 -8.77 -11.69 -11.21
CA ASP A 111 -7.45 -12.17 -11.63
C ASP A 111 -6.60 -11.06 -12.26
N ASN A 112 -7.24 -10.16 -13.02
CA ASN A 112 -6.56 -9.00 -13.56
C ASN A 112 -6.06 -8.06 -12.45
N TRP A 113 -6.85 -7.83 -11.39
CA TRP A 113 -6.41 -7.02 -10.26
C TRP A 113 -5.21 -7.65 -9.54
N ILE A 114 -5.23 -8.96 -9.32
CA ILE A 114 -4.12 -9.70 -8.71
C ILE A 114 -2.87 -9.63 -9.57
N ARG A 115 -3.01 -9.83 -10.89
CA ARG A 115 -1.91 -9.69 -11.85
C ARG A 115 -1.28 -8.30 -11.80
N GLN A 116 -2.10 -7.24 -11.83
CA GLN A 116 -1.63 -5.86 -11.73
C GLN A 116 -0.96 -5.59 -10.38
N PHE A 117 -1.55 -6.06 -9.27
CA PHE A 117 -0.95 -5.94 -7.95
C PHE A 117 0.46 -6.58 -7.89
N LYS A 118 0.61 -7.79 -8.46
CA LYS A 118 1.90 -8.48 -8.55
C LYS A 118 2.91 -7.70 -9.39
N VAL A 119 2.52 -7.23 -10.57
CA VAL A 119 3.38 -6.43 -11.45
C VAL A 119 3.84 -5.14 -10.75
N CYS A 120 2.92 -4.38 -10.17
CA CYS A 120 3.24 -3.13 -9.48
C CYS A 120 4.15 -3.30 -8.25
N ARG A 121 4.20 -4.50 -7.65
CA ARG A 121 5.00 -4.81 -6.46
C ARG A 121 6.14 -5.80 -6.74
N ASN A 122 6.44 -6.07 -8.01
CA ASN A 122 7.48 -7.00 -8.46
C ASN A 122 7.39 -8.40 -7.81
N ILE A 123 6.17 -8.91 -7.62
CA ILE A 123 5.91 -10.24 -7.08
C ILE A 123 5.89 -11.26 -8.22
N SER A 124 6.74 -12.27 -8.13
CA SER A 124 6.73 -13.43 -9.03
C SER A 124 6.07 -14.63 -8.36
N SER A 125 5.23 -15.35 -9.10
CA SER A 125 4.74 -16.66 -8.67
C SER A 125 5.87 -17.68 -8.80
N ARG A 126 6.23 -18.33 -7.70
CA ARG A 126 7.30 -19.34 -7.67
C ARG A 126 6.75 -20.66 -7.18
N LYS A 127 7.06 -21.75 -7.89
CA LYS A 127 6.75 -23.10 -7.44
C LYS A 127 7.68 -23.46 -6.28
N ILE A 128 7.11 -24.02 -5.22
CA ILE A 128 7.89 -24.59 -4.13
C ILE A 128 8.50 -25.89 -4.66
N THR A 129 9.83 -25.94 -4.76
CA THR A 129 10.57 -27.09 -5.29
C THR A 129 11.12 -28.00 -4.21
N LYS A 130 11.34 -27.47 -3.00
CA LYS A 130 11.87 -28.20 -1.85
C LYS A 130 11.16 -27.74 -0.59
N VAL A 131 10.69 -28.69 0.20
CA VAL A 131 10.14 -28.45 1.54
C VAL A 131 11.25 -28.77 2.54
N ILE A 132 11.57 -27.80 3.40
CA ILE A 132 12.61 -27.90 4.42
C ILE A 132 11.95 -27.94 5.79
N SER A 133 12.47 -28.77 6.69
CA SER A 133 11.99 -28.87 8.07
C SER A 133 12.50 -27.71 8.93
N SER A 134 11.87 -27.47 10.09
CA SER A 134 12.25 -26.40 11.02
C SER A 134 13.71 -26.48 11.47
N ASN A 135 14.30 -27.67 11.50
CA ASN A 135 15.71 -27.86 11.88
C ASN A 135 16.69 -27.13 10.93
N TYR A 136 16.27 -26.83 9.70
CA TYR A 136 17.05 -26.05 8.75
C TYR A 136 17.21 -24.57 9.17
N GLU A 137 16.30 -24.01 9.97
CA GLU A 137 16.39 -22.62 10.43
C GLU A 137 17.58 -22.41 11.37
N ILE A 138 17.87 -23.38 12.25
CA ILE A 138 19.03 -23.37 13.15
C ILE A 138 20.34 -23.37 12.34
N ASP A 139 20.34 -24.02 11.18
CA ASP A 139 21.51 -24.10 10.31
C ASP A 139 21.68 -22.85 9.44
N ASN A 140 20.65 -22.01 9.28
CA ASN A 140 20.71 -20.83 8.41
C ASN A 140 21.72 -19.78 8.91
N ASP A 141 21.75 -19.51 10.22
CA ASP A 141 22.75 -18.60 10.79
C ASP A 141 24.17 -19.12 10.58
N LYS A 142 24.35 -20.44 10.70
CA LYS A 142 25.63 -21.12 10.43
C LYS A 142 26.00 -21.05 8.95
N ILE A 143 25.06 -21.29 8.04
CA ILE A 143 25.25 -21.17 6.58
C ILE A 143 25.62 -19.74 6.19
N MET A 144 24.94 -18.74 6.75
CA MET A 144 25.21 -17.33 6.49
C MET A 144 26.59 -16.92 7.02
N GLN A 145 26.98 -17.44 8.19
CA GLN A 145 28.32 -17.21 8.73
C GLN A 145 29.40 -17.85 7.85
N GLN A 146 29.23 -19.11 7.44
CA GLN A 146 30.12 -19.79 6.51
C GLN A 146 30.25 -19.05 5.17
N GLY A 147 29.13 -18.50 4.65
CA GLY A 147 29.14 -17.68 3.44
C GLY A 147 29.98 -16.40 3.61
N ARG A 148 29.86 -15.71 4.76
CA ARG A 148 30.70 -14.53 5.07
C ARG A 148 32.18 -14.91 5.17
N ASP A 149 32.49 -16.01 5.83
CA ASP A 149 33.86 -16.49 6.01
C ASP A 149 34.48 -16.89 4.66
N PHE A 150 33.71 -17.52 3.77
CA PHE A 150 34.11 -17.83 2.41
C PHE A 150 34.44 -16.57 1.60
N VAL A 151 33.56 -15.56 1.60
CA VAL A 151 33.80 -14.29 0.88
C VAL A 151 35.06 -13.60 1.40
N LYS A 152 35.22 -13.55 2.73
CA LYS A 152 36.42 -12.97 3.36
C LYS A 152 37.70 -13.70 2.95
N HIS A 153 37.67 -15.02 2.90
CA HIS A 153 38.80 -15.83 2.45
C HIS A 153 39.11 -15.60 0.97
N ALA A 154 38.10 -15.60 0.10
CA ALA A 154 38.25 -15.36 -1.33
C ALA A 154 38.81 -13.96 -1.62
N SER A 155 38.29 -12.92 -0.96
CA SER A 155 38.81 -11.55 -1.10
C SER A 155 40.26 -11.41 -0.64
N LYS A 156 40.66 -12.14 0.42
CA LYS A 156 42.05 -12.17 0.88
C LYS A 156 42.97 -12.78 -0.18
N LYS A 157 42.60 -13.94 -0.74
CA LYS A 157 43.36 -14.58 -1.82
C LYS A 157 43.47 -13.72 -3.08
N ILE A 158 42.40 -13.05 -3.49
CA ILE A 158 42.39 -12.17 -4.66
C ILE A 158 43.38 -11.01 -4.50
N ARG A 159 43.55 -10.51 -3.26
CA ARG A 159 44.45 -9.39 -2.96
C ARG A 159 45.93 -9.81 -2.83
N GLU A 160 46.18 -11.11 -2.66
CA GLU A 160 47.53 -11.69 -2.58
C GLU A 160 48.10 -12.03 -3.97
N PHE A 161 47.27 -12.00 -5.02
CA PHE A 161 47.68 -12.00 -6.43
C PHE A 161 47.87 -10.58 -6.96
#